data_AF-A0A8K0P9S9-F1
#
_entry.id   AF-A0A8K0P9S9-F1
#
_cell.length_a   1.000
_cell.length_b   1.000
_cell.length_c   1.000
_cell.angle_alpha   90.00
_cell.angle_beta   90.00
_cell.angle_gamma   90.00
#
_symmetry.space_group_name_H-M   'P 1'
#
loop_
_entity.id
_entity.type
_entity.pdbx_description
1 polymer ?
#
loop_
_entity_poly.entity_id
_entity_poly.type
_entity_poly.pdbx_seq_one_letter_code
_entity_poly.pdbx_strand_id
1 'polypeptide(L)' 'MESINCVIIVTHDERLIRETECTLWVIEDRNINEVDGDFDDYRRELLDSLGEVINSPSIAANLANKQ' A
#
# COMPACT_ATOMS: atom_id res chain seq x y z
N MET A 1 23.34 16.13 -21.14
CA MET A 1 22.12 16.47 -20.37
C MET A 1 21.46 15.14 -20.07
N GLU A 2 21.45 14.71 -18.81
CA GLU A 2 20.76 13.47 -18.45
C GLU A 2 19.26 13.73 -18.47
N SER A 3 18.51 12.80 -19.08
CA SER A 3 17.05 12.84 -19.05
C SER A 3 16.57 12.23 -17.74
N ILE A 4 15.71 12.94 -17.02
CA ILE A 4 15.05 12.42 -15.83
C ILE A 4 13.79 11.69 -16.30
N ASN A 5 13.72 10.39 -16.05
CA ASN A 5 12.54 9.59 -16.34
C ASN A 5 11.74 9.39 -15.05
N CYS A 6 10.44 9.66 -15.10
CA CYS A 6 9.51 9.45 -14.00
C CYS A 6 8.51 8.36 -14.38
N VAL A 7 8.18 7.50 -13.42
CA VAL A 7 7.20 6.43 -13.56
C VAL A 7 6.15 6.59 -12.47
N ILE A 8 4.88 6.55 -12.86
CA ILE A 8 3.75 6.53 -11.93
C ILE A 8 3.03 5.21 -12.15
N ILE A 9 2.79 4.47 -11.07
CA ILE A 9 2.14 3.17 -11.10
C ILE A 9 0.86 3.27 -10.29
N VAL A 10 -0.27 2.87 -10.89
CA VAL A 10 -1.54 2.66 -10.20
C VAL A 10 -1.89 1.20 -10.36
N THR A 11 -1.89 0.45 -9.26
CA THR A 11 -2.09 -1.00 -9.28
C THR A 11 -2.73 -1.48 -7.99
N HIS A 12 -3.37 -2.64 -8.05
CA HIS A 12 -3.82 -3.41 -6.89
C HIS A 12 -2.92 -4.64 -6.63
N ASP A 13 -1.87 -4.85 -7.42
CA ASP A 13 -0.93 -5.96 -7.27
C ASP A 13 0.11 -5.65 -6.17
N GLU A 14 -0.01 -6.35 -5.04
CA GLU A 14 0.91 -6.22 -3.90
C GLU A 14 2.36 -6.56 -4.25
N ARG A 15 2.61 -7.55 -5.11
CA ARG A 15 3.98 -7.96 -5.46
C ARG A 15 4.67 -6.87 -6.26
N LEU A 16 3.97 -6.28 -7.23
CA LEU A 16 4.49 -5.17 -8.02
C LEU A 16 4.81 -3.96 -7.14
N ILE A 17 3.95 -3.64 -6.17
CA ILE A 17 4.19 -2.54 -5.24
C ILE A 17 5.46 -2.79 -4.40
N ARG A 18 5.59 -4.00 -3.85
CA ARG A 18 6.74 -4.37 -3.01
C ARG A 18 8.05 -4.44 -3.80
N GLU A 19 8.03 -4.96 -5.02
CA GLU A 19 9.24 -5.14 -5.86
C GLU A 19 9.76 -3.84 -6.48
N THR A 20 8.89 -2.84 -6.67
CA THR A 20 9.28 -1.58 -7.34
C THR A 20 9.91 -0.57 -6.39
N GLU A 21 9.80 -0.77 -5.07
CA GLU A 21 10.32 0.12 -4.02
C GLU A 21 9.96 1.61 -4.26
N CYS A 22 8.81 1.86 -4.89
CA CYS A 22 8.33 3.21 -5.17
C CYS A 22 7.75 3.86 -3.92
N THR A 23 7.85 5.18 -3.83
CA THR A 23 7.13 5.97 -2.82
C THR A 23 5.63 5.75 -2.95
N LEU A 24 4.97 5.44 -1.83
CA LEU A 24 3.54 5.22 -1.77
C LEU A 24 2.80 6.54 -1.53
N TRP A 25 1.72 6.75 -2.28
CA TRP A 25 0.85 7.91 -2.16
C TRP A 25 -0.60 7.47 -2.05
N VAL A 26 -1.33 8.02 -1.09
CA VAL A 26 -2.76 7.78 -0.88
C VAL A 26 -3.58 9.00 -1.29
N ILE A 27 -4.73 8.76 -1.95
CA ILE A 27 -5.64 9.81 -2.40
C ILE A 27 -6.94 9.70 -1.61
N GLU A 28 -7.14 10.60 -0.67
CA GLU A 28 -8.29 10.66 0.23
C GLU A 28 -8.66 12.13 0.51
N ASP A 29 -9.91 12.40 0.87
CA ASP A 29 -10.38 13.76 1.20
C ASP A 29 -10.08 14.85 0.16
N ARG A 30 -10.02 14.46 -1.13
CA ARG A 30 -9.60 15.33 -2.24
C ARG A 30 -8.18 15.88 -2.09
N ASN A 31 -7.32 15.19 -1.36
CA ASN A 31 -5.91 15.47 -1.17
C ASN A 31 -5.05 14.25 -1.55
N ILE A 32 -3.75 14.47 -1.74
CA ILE A 32 -2.76 13.42 -1.95
C ILE A 32 -1.76 13.49 -0.81
N ASN A 33 -1.61 12.39 -0.08
CA ASN A 33 -0.68 12.30 1.05
C ASN A 33 0.35 11.20 0.78
N GLU A 34 1.60 11.46 1.13
CA GLU A 34 2.64 10.44 1.14
C GLU A 34 2.40 9.51 2.33
N VAL A 35 2.59 8.21 2.13
CA VAL A 35 2.52 7.22 3.21
C VAL A 35 3.87 7.21 3.95
N ASP A 36 3.83 7.36 5.27
CA ASP A 36 5.01 7.22 6.13
C ASP A 36 5.23 5.75 6.50
N GLY A 37 5.97 5.04 5.66
CA GLY A 37 6.26 3.62 5.86
C GLY A 37 6.20 2.82 4.57
N ASP A 38 6.12 1.50 4.71
CA ASP A 38 6.00 0.59 3.57
C ASP A 38 4.54 0.16 3.31
N PHE A 39 4.37 -0.79 2.40
CA PHE A 39 3.05 -1.33 2.08
C PHE A 39 2.36 -2.02 3.26
N ASP A 40 3.10 -2.65 4.18
CA ASP A 40 2.54 -3.28 5.37
C ASP A 40 2.04 -2.25 6.39
N ASP A 41 2.71 -1.11 6.49
CA ASP A 41 2.27 0.02 7.32
C ASP A 41 1.00 0.64 6.77
N TYR A 42 0.96 0.96 5.46
CA TYR A 42 -0.25 1.45 4.79
C TYR A 42 -1.44 0.49 5.00
N ARG A 43 -1.20 -0.82 4.84
CA ARG A 43 -2.24 -1.83 5.02
C ARG A 43 -2.79 -1.86 6.44
N ARG A 44 -1.93 -1.67 7.45
CA ARG A 44 -2.31 -1.66 8.86
C ARG A 44 -3.19 -0.45 9.17
N GLU A 45 -2.78 0.73 8.73
CA GLU A 45 -3.54 1.97 8.92
C GLU A 45 -4.91 1.91 8.25
N LEU A 46 -4.95 1.39 7.01
CA LEU A 46 -6.20 1.20 6.28
C LEU A 46 -7.17 0.29 7.05
N LEU A 47 -6.67 -0.82 7.61
CA LEU A 47 -7.46 -1.74 8.42
C LEU A 47 -8.01 -1.10 9.69
N ASP A 48 -7.15 -0.37 10.41
CA ASP A 48 -7.54 0.32 11.64
C ASP A 48 -8.63 1.38 11.35
N SER A 49 -8.54 2.07 10.21
CA SER A 49 -9.50 3.10 9.79
C SER A 49 -10.90 2.54 9.48
N LEU A 50 -10.98 1.30 8.99
CA LEU A 50 -12.25 0.66 8.59
C LEU A 50 -13.04 0.08 9.77
N GLY A 51 -12.44 -0.02 10.96
CA GLY A 51 -13.07 -0.63 12.14
C GLY A 51 -13.47 -2.09 11.96
N GLU A 52 -13.05 -2.73 10.85
CA GLU A 52 -13.34 -4.13 10.58
C GLU A 52 -12.40 -5.03 11.38
N VAL A 53 -12.98 -5.84 12.26
CA VAL A 53 -12.37 -7.10 12.67
C VAL A 53 -12.26 -7.97 11.42
N ILE A 54 -11.09 -7.94 10.79
CA ILE A 54 -10.56 -8.81 9.74
C ILE A 54 -11.60 -9.80 9.17
N ASN A 55 -12.43 -9.35 8.23
CA ASN A 55 -13.30 -10.23 7.44
C ASN A 55 -12.89 -10.29 5.97
N SER A 56 -11.77 -9.66 5.61
CA SER A 56 -11.20 -9.73 4.27
C SER A 56 -10.35 -11.01 4.11
N PRO A 57 -10.67 -11.90 3.15
CA PRO A 57 -9.96 -13.17 2.94
C PRO A 57 -8.46 -13.02 2.70
N SER A 58 -8.06 -11.94 2.03
CA SER A 58 -6.65 -11.63 1.76
C SER A 58 -5.89 -11.17 3.01
N ILE A 59 -6.59 -10.69 4.04
CA ILE A 59 -5.99 -10.27 5.32
C ILE A 59 -5.83 -11.46 6.25
N ALA A 60 -6.83 -12.34 6.33
CA ALA A 60 -6.74 -13.62 7.03
C ALA A 60 -5.60 -14.50 6.45
N ALA A 61 -5.45 -14.53 5.12
CA ALA A 61 -4.39 -15.28 4.46
C ALA A 61 -2.98 -14.76 4.80
N ASN A 62 -2.77 -13.44 4.82
CA ASN A 62 -1.46 -12.86 5.13
C ASN A 62 -1.07 -13.03 6.61
N LEU A 63 -2.03 -13.04 7.55
CA LEU A 63 -1.76 -13.32 8.96
C LEU A 63 -1.41 -14.80 9.21
N ALA A 64 -2.03 -15.72 8.47
CA ALA A 64 -1.73 -17.15 8.56
C ALA A 64 -0.33 -17.51 8.03
N ASN A 65 0.21 -16.73 7.08
CA ASN A 65 1.53 -16.97 6.48
C ASN A 65 2.71 -16.41 7.30
N LYS A 66 2.45 -15.71 8.42
CA LYS A 66 3.50 -15.20 9.34
C LYS A 66 3.81 -16.15 10.52
N GLN A 67 3.40 -17.42 10.45
CA GLN A 67 3.78 -18.48 11.40
C GLN A 67 4.93 -19.35 10.89
#